data_AF-A0A7Y4TPN5-F1
#
_entry.id   AF-A0A7Y4TPN5-F1
#
_cell.length_a   1.000
_cell.length_b   1.000
_cell.length_c   1.000
_cell.angle_alpha   90.00
_cell.angle_beta   90.00
_cell.angle_gamma   90.00
#
_symmetry.space_group_name_H-M   'P 1'
#
loop_
_entity.id
_entity.type
_entity.pdbx_description
1 polymer ?
#
loop_
_entity_poly.entity_id
_entity_poly.type
_entity_poly.pdbx_seq_one_letter_code
_entity_poly.pdbx_strand_id
1 'polypeptide(L)'
;PISLIPLALGAHWGEVAPFVLQSTSQFRVPTPPALNSTEYATAFDEVKRFGGDGVNTPTERTAEQTEIGTYWAYDGTPSLCAPPRLYNQIAAQIAEQRRSNVVETARLLALINTAMADAGTSSWESKYHYAFWRPITGIREADAGTGPTGLGDGNPATVGDPTFSPLGAPASNLTGPNFTPPFPAYPSGHAVFGGALFQTLRNFYGTDRIAFTFVSDEFNGVTVDNQGNVRPLVPRTFSRLSQAEEENGQSRIYLGIHWSFDKTAGITQGRRVADYVFRNAFGPRRN
;
A
#
# COMPACT_ATOMS: atom_id res chain seq x y z
N PRO A 1 17.27 6.38 -4.57
CA PRO A 1 15.92 5.89 -4.22
C PRO A 1 15.42 6.31 -2.81
N ILE A 2 16.27 6.65 -1.83
CA ILE A 2 15.80 7.19 -0.55
C ILE A 2 15.31 8.62 -0.77
N SER A 3 14.11 8.97 -0.29
CA SER A 3 13.60 10.33 -0.39
C SER A 3 14.52 11.32 0.33
N LEU A 4 14.86 12.42 -0.36
CA LEU A 4 15.64 13.52 0.21
C LEU A 4 14.76 14.61 0.84
N ILE A 5 13.44 14.38 0.90
CA ILE A 5 12.51 15.31 1.53
C ILE A 5 12.79 15.30 3.05
N PRO A 6 13.16 16.43 3.67
CA PRO A 6 13.51 16.49 5.10
C PRO A 6 12.27 16.46 6.02
N LEU A 7 11.11 16.08 5.49
CA LEU A 7 9.83 16.07 6.20
C LEU A 7 9.38 14.62 6.42
N ALA A 8 9.04 14.31 7.67
CA ALA A 8 8.32 13.10 8.01
C ALA A 8 6.84 13.27 7.62
N LEU A 9 6.45 12.75 6.44
CA LEU A 9 5.14 13.01 5.87
C LEU A 9 4.01 12.39 6.71
N GLY A 10 3.22 13.26 7.33
CA GLY A 10 2.07 12.88 8.15
C GLY A 10 2.43 12.46 9.58
N ALA A 11 3.58 12.90 10.13
CA ALA A 11 3.99 12.57 11.50
C ALA A 11 2.89 12.77 12.56
N HIS A 12 2.04 13.79 12.40
CA HIS A 12 0.92 14.10 13.30
C HIS A 12 -0.45 13.65 12.73
N TRP A 13 -0.48 12.91 11.63
CA TRP A 13 -1.74 12.50 11.00
C TRP A 13 -2.53 11.50 11.87
N GLY A 14 -1.84 10.78 12.76
CA GLY A 14 -2.46 9.96 13.80
C GLY A 14 -3.16 10.77 14.90
N GLU A 15 -3.04 12.10 14.93
CA GLU A 15 -3.73 12.99 15.88
C GLU A 15 -5.01 13.58 15.29
N VAL A 16 -5.26 13.37 14.00
CA VAL A 16 -6.48 13.84 13.33
C VAL A 16 -7.69 13.10 13.90
N ALA A 17 -8.73 13.86 14.26
CA ALA A 17 -9.99 13.30 14.75
C ALA A 17 -10.60 12.34 13.70
N PRO A 18 -10.85 11.06 14.04
CA PRO A 18 -11.53 10.14 13.14
C PRO A 18 -12.99 10.54 12.92
N PHE A 19 -13.58 10.09 11.81
CA PHE A 19 -14.99 10.28 11.51
C PHE A 19 -15.90 9.35 12.33
N VAL A 20 -15.52 8.08 12.49
CA VAL A 20 -16.36 7.04 13.11
C VAL A 20 -15.61 6.28 14.20
N LEU A 21 -14.30 6.04 14.04
CA LEU A 21 -13.48 5.42 15.10
C LEU A 21 -13.50 6.27 16.37
N GLN A 22 -13.40 5.60 17.53
CA GLN A 22 -13.32 6.25 18.83
C GLN A 22 -11.95 6.88 19.07
N SER A 23 -10.90 6.31 18.50
CA SER A 23 -9.54 6.83 18.49
C SER A 23 -8.78 6.28 17.29
N THR A 24 -7.73 6.97 16.87
CA THR A 24 -6.82 6.50 15.80
C THR A 24 -6.06 5.23 16.18
N SER A 25 -5.84 5.00 17.48
CA SER A 25 -5.19 3.79 17.99
C SER A 25 -6.13 2.60 18.20
N GLN A 26 -7.45 2.76 18.01
CA GLN A 26 -8.45 1.73 18.24
C GLN A 26 -8.15 0.41 17.51
N PHE A 27 -7.59 0.52 16.30
CA PHE A 27 -7.19 -0.61 15.47
C PHE A 27 -5.70 -0.61 15.15
N ARG A 28 -4.85 -0.11 16.06
CA ARG A 28 -3.39 -0.21 15.93
C ARG A 28 -3.00 -1.65 15.59
N VAL A 29 -2.13 -1.83 14.60
CA VAL A 29 -1.61 -3.15 14.25
C VAL A 29 -0.76 -3.73 15.39
N PRO A 30 -0.57 -5.06 15.48
CA PRO A 30 0.35 -5.66 16.44
C PRO A 30 1.79 -5.14 16.27
N THR A 31 2.67 -5.39 17.23
CA THR A 31 4.10 -5.08 17.07
C THR A 31 4.66 -5.79 15.84
N PRO A 32 5.49 -5.14 15.00
CA PRO A 32 6.14 -5.81 13.88
C PRO A 32 7.06 -6.95 14.35
N PRO A 33 7.40 -7.90 13.48
CA PRO A 33 8.31 -8.99 13.82
C PRO A 33 9.64 -8.45 14.36
N ALA A 34 10.19 -9.10 15.39
CA ALA A 34 11.50 -8.75 15.90
C ALA A 34 12.56 -8.94 14.80
N LEU A 35 13.54 -8.04 14.72
CA LEU A 35 14.56 -8.09 13.66
C LEU A 35 15.34 -9.41 13.65
N ASN A 36 15.60 -10.01 14.81
CA ASN A 36 16.28 -11.30 14.93
C ASN A 36 15.36 -12.53 14.73
N SER A 37 14.12 -12.35 14.27
CA SER A 37 13.16 -13.44 14.07
C SER A 37 13.26 -14.07 12.68
N THR A 38 12.82 -15.32 12.56
CA THR A 38 12.66 -16.01 11.27
C THR A 38 11.61 -15.35 10.38
N GLU A 39 10.58 -14.73 10.97
CA GLU A 39 9.55 -14.01 10.21
C GLU A 39 10.15 -12.77 9.53
N TYR A 40 10.99 -12.01 10.23
CA TYR A 40 11.73 -10.89 9.63
C TYR A 40 12.66 -11.37 8.52
N ALA A 41 13.45 -12.42 8.75
CA ALA A 41 14.36 -12.97 7.74
C ALA A 41 13.61 -13.43 6.47
N THR A 42 12.43 -14.05 6.63
CA THR A 42 11.61 -14.46 5.49
C THR A 42 11.13 -13.27 4.65
N ALA A 43 10.66 -12.20 5.31
CA ALA A 43 10.24 -10.97 4.62
C ALA A 43 11.43 -10.22 4.00
N PHE A 44 12.60 -10.29 4.64
CA PHE A 44 13.84 -9.73 4.14
C PHE A 44 14.26 -10.39 2.82
N ASP A 45 14.29 -11.73 2.80
CA ASP A 45 14.62 -12.51 1.62
C ASP A 45 13.64 -12.28 0.47
N GLU A 46 12.35 -12.16 0.77
CA GLU A 46 11.34 -11.84 -0.25
C GLU A 46 11.64 -10.50 -0.94
N VAL A 47 11.98 -9.45 -0.18
CA VAL A 47 12.33 -8.15 -0.78
C VAL A 47 13.67 -8.21 -1.51
N LYS A 48 14.67 -8.94 -1.03
CA LYS A 48 15.93 -9.13 -1.79
C LYS A 48 15.69 -9.81 -3.12
N ARG A 49 14.80 -10.82 -3.17
CA ARG A 49 14.50 -11.56 -4.40
C ARG A 49 13.67 -10.75 -5.38
N PHE A 50 12.68 -10.00 -4.91
CA PHE A 50 11.67 -9.39 -5.80
C PHE A 50 11.64 -7.86 -5.81
N GLY A 51 12.40 -7.18 -4.94
CA GLY A 51 12.33 -5.74 -4.74
C GLY A 51 13.36 -4.92 -5.52
N GLY A 52 14.43 -5.53 -6.02
CA GLY A 52 15.54 -4.85 -6.71
C GLY A 52 15.13 -4.10 -7.97
N ASP A 53 15.85 -3.03 -8.32
CA ASP A 53 15.59 -2.21 -9.52
C ASP A 53 15.94 -2.90 -10.85
N GLY A 54 16.65 -4.02 -10.81
CA GLY A 54 17.09 -4.76 -12.01
C GLY A 54 18.27 -4.12 -12.74
N VAL A 55 18.83 -3.01 -12.21
CA VAL A 55 19.97 -2.28 -12.78
C VAL A 55 21.15 -2.31 -11.82
N ASN A 56 20.98 -1.79 -10.61
CA ASN A 56 21.98 -1.81 -9.55
C ASN A 56 21.81 -3.05 -8.66
N THR A 57 20.56 -3.49 -8.46
CA THR A 57 20.24 -4.68 -7.67
C THR A 57 19.48 -5.66 -8.56
N PRO A 58 20.07 -6.83 -8.87
CA PRO A 58 19.40 -7.90 -9.59
C PRO A 58 18.08 -8.30 -8.92
N THR A 59 17.14 -8.82 -9.70
CA THR A 59 15.82 -9.23 -9.21
C THR A 59 15.35 -10.48 -9.93
N GLU A 60 14.69 -11.38 -9.21
CA GLU A 60 13.95 -12.53 -9.74
C GLU A 60 12.54 -12.13 -10.19
N ARG A 61 12.15 -10.87 -9.99
CA ARG A 61 10.84 -10.34 -10.33
C ARG A 61 10.55 -10.51 -11.83
N THR A 62 9.41 -11.09 -12.18
CA THR A 62 8.95 -11.22 -13.57
C THR A 62 8.49 -9.87 -14.14
N ALA A 63 8.30 -9.81 -15.45
CA ALA A 63 7.71 -8.64 -16.11
C ALA A 63 6.30 -8.33 -15.56
N GLU A 64 5.47 -9.35 -15.38
CA GLU A 64 4.13 -9.19 -14.79
C GLU A 64 4.21 -8.63 -13.36
N GLN A 65 5.13 -9.12 -12.53
CA GLN A 65 5.28 -8.60 -11.16
C GLN A 65 5.76 -7.15 -11.13
N THR A 66 6.57 -6.72 -12.10
CA THR A 66 6.94 -5.31 -12.30
C THR A 66 5.73 -4.46 -12.68
N GLU A 67 4.90 -4.98 -13.60
CA GLU A 67 3.64 -4.36 -13.97
C GLU A 67 2.73 -4.22 -12.75
N ILE A 68 2.51 -5.28 -11.96
CA ILE A 68 1.72 -5.25 -10.73
C ILE A 68 2.22 -4.17 -9.78
N GLY A 69 3.54 -4.11 -9.53
CA GLY A 69 4.14 -3.11 -8.67
C GLY A 69 3.75 -1.68 -9.08
N THR A 70 3.88 -1.41 -10.39
CA THR A 70 3.58 -0.11 -10.98
C THR A 70 2.07 0.16 -11.05
N TYR A 71 1.25 -0.85 -11.32
CA TYR A 71 -0.19 -0.75 -11.57
C TYR A 71 -0.94 -0.16 -10.38
N TRP A 72 -0.52 -0.51 -9.17
CA TRP A 72 -1.13 -0.08 -7.91
C TRP A 72 -0.44 1.14 -7.28
N ALA A 73 0.46 1.82 -7.99
CA ALA A 73 1.31 2.87 -7.41
C ALA A 73 0.57 4.13 -6.97
N TYR A 74 0.19 5.05 -7.88
CA TYR A 74 -0.52 6.29 -7.51
C TYR A 74 0.16 7.02 -6.34
N ASP A 75 1.49 7.13 -6.39
CA ASP A 75 2.33 7.57 -5.28
C ASP A 75 2.46 9.11 -5.21
N GLY A 76 1.38 9.84 -5.47
CA GLY A 76 1.35 11.30 -5.39
C GLY A 76 1.99 12.01 -6.58
N THR A 77 2.01 11.36 -7.74
CA THR A 77 2.60 11.89 -8.98
C THR A 77 1.59 12.73 -9.80
N PRO A 78 2.07 13.63 -10.69
CA PRO A 78 1.22 14.49 -11.50
C PRO A 78 0.16 13.69 -12.27
N SER A 79 -1.08 14.18 -12.25
CA SER A 79 -2.25 13.57 -12.90
C SER A 79 -2.73 12.22 -12.34
N LEU A 80 -1.95 11.56 -11.47
CA LEU A 80 -2.34 10.29 -10.83
C LEU A 80 -2.79 10.47 -9.38
N CYS A 81 -2.29 11.49 -8.67
CA CYS A 81 -2.61 11.77 -7.27
C CYS A 81 -2.22 10.60 -6.34
N ALA A 82 -2.84 10.53 -5.16
CA ALA A 82 -2.61 9.52 -4.13
C ALA A 82 -3.50 8.27 -4.33
N PRO A 83 -3.20 7.14 -3.65
CA PRO A 83 -3.93 5.87 -3.83
C PRO A 83 -5.46 5.95 -3.62
N PRO A 84 -6.02 6.80 -2.73
CA PRO A 84 -7.48 6.97 -2.64
C PRO A 84 -8.17 7.34 -3.96
N ARG A 85 -7.48 7.95 -4.93
CA ARG A 85 -8.03 8.19 -6.27
C ARG A 85 -8.26 6.87 -7.02
N LEU A 86 -7.25 6.01 -7.09
CA LEU A 86 -7.34 4.66 -7.67
C LEU A 86 -8.50 3.87 -7.08
N TYR A 87 -8.60 3.87 -5.75
CA TYR A 87 -9.63 3.14 -5.03
C TYR A 87 -11.05 3.66 -5.32
N ASN A 88 -11.22 4.97 -5.47
CA ASN A 88 -12.50 5.54 -5.90
C ASN A 88 -12.83 5.23 -7.37
N GLN A 89 -11.84 5.17 -8.27
CA GLN A 89 -12.07 4.75 -9.66
C GLN A 89 -12.60 3.31 -9.72
N ILE A 90 -11.98 2.39 -8.96
CA ILE A 90 -12.44 1.00 -8.84
C ILE A 90 -13.85 0.94 -8.22
N ALA A 91 -14.10 1.69 -7.15
CA ALA A 91 -15.39 1.72 -6.48
C ALA A 91 -16.52 2.18 -7.42
N ALA A 92 -16.29 3.26 -8.17
CA ALA A 92 -17.26 3.81 -9.13
C ALA A 92 -17.55 2.81 -10.26
N GLN A 93 -16.51 2.18 -10.82
CA GLN A 93 -16.67 1.18 -11.86
C GLN A 93 -17.46 -0.04 -11.38
N ILE A 94 -17.18 -0.53 -10.17
CA ILE A 94 -17.93 -1.65 -9.58
C ILE A 94 -19.38 -1.22 -9.32
N ALA A 95 -19.63 -0.01 -8.82
CA ALA A 95 -20.99 0.49 -8.62
C ALA A 95 -21.81 0.52 -9.91
N GLU A 96 -21.20 1.00 -11.00
CA GLU A 96 -21.80 0.98 -12.33
C GLU A 96 -22.06 -0.45 -12.82
N GLN A 97 -21.07 -1.34 -12.72
CA GLN A 97 -21.19 -2.75 -13.09
C GLN A 97 -22.31 -3.47 -12.31
N ARG A 98 -22.49 -3.12 -11.03
CA ARG A 98 -23.52 -3.67 -10.15
C ARG A 98 -24.88 -2.97 -10.31
N ARG A 99 -24.98 -1.97 -11.20
CA ARG A 99 -26.18 -1.17 -11.47
C ARG A 99 -26.74 -0.51 -10.21
N SER A 100 -25.86 -0.04 -9.33
CA SER A 100 -26.27 0.68 -8.14
C SER A 100 -26.99 1.99 -8.50
N ASN A 101 -28.15 2.21 -7.91
CA ASN A 101 -28.90 3.45 -8.10
C ASN A 101 -28.22 4.64 -7.38
N VAL A 102 -28.74 5.85 -7.56
CA VAL A 102 -28.11 7.07 -7.01
C VAL A 102 -27.97 7.04 -5.48
N VAL A 103 -28.96 6.48 -4.77
CA VAL A 103 -28.94 6.40 -3.30
C VAL A 103 -27.95 5.34 -2.83
N GLU A 104 -27.91 4.20 -3.51
CA GLU A 104 -26.94 3.13 -3.24
C GLU A 104 -25.52 3.61 -3.49
N THR A 105 -25.26 4.27 -4.61
CA THR A 105 -23.94 4.82 -4.96
C THR A 105 -23.52 5.90 -3.98
N ALA A 106 -24.42 6.81 -3.59
CA ALA A 106 -24.14 7.82 -2.56
C ALA A 106 -23.76 7.17 -1.22
N ARG A 107 -24.51 6.15 -0.78
CA ARG A 107 -24.21 5.40 0.45
C ARG A 107 -22.88 4.65 0.35
N LEU A 108 -22.62 3.99 -0.78
CA LEU A 108 -21.39 3.25 -1.01
C LEU A 108 -20.16 4.15 -0.95
N LEU A 109 -20.20 5.30 -1.64
CA LEU A 109 -19.09 6.24 -1.66
C LEU A 109 -18.87 6.91 -0.29
N ALA A 110 -19.94 7.17 0.47
CA ALA A 110 -19.84 7.65 1.84
C ALA A 110 -19.14 6.61 2.74
N LEU A 111 -19.58 5.35 2.71
CA LEU A 111 -18.96 4.25 3.45
C LEU A 111 -17.48 4.07 3.09
N ILE A 112 -17.16 4.02 1.79
CA ILE A 112 -15.79 3.80 1.31
C ILE A 112 -14.87 4.93 1.73
N ASN A 113 -15.25 6.18 1.50
CA ASN A 113 -14.37 7.31 1.79
C ASN A 113 -14.24 7.58 3.29
N THR A 114 -15.29 7.37 4.08
CA THR A 114 -15.19 7.40 5.54
C THR A 114 -14.30 6.26 6.07
N ALA A 115 -14.46 5.04 5.56
CA ALA A 115 -13.61 3.91 5.96
C ALA A 115 -12.14 4.14 5.57
N MET A 116 -11.87 4.62 4.36
CA MET A 116 -10.50 4.95 3.96
C MET A 116 -9.91 6.10 4.76
N ALA A 117 -10.67 7.15 5.10
CA ALA A 117 -10.18 8.25 5.91
C ALA A 117 -9.75 7.77 7.31
N ASP A 118 -10.60 7.02 8.00
CA ASP A 118 -10.32 6.47 9.33
C ASP A 118 -9.21 5.40 9.31
N ALA A 119 -9.11 4.64 8.21
CA ALA A 119 -8.02 3.69 8.02
C ALA A 119 -6.69 4.41 7.75
N GLY A 120 -6.73 5.53 7.03
CA GLY A 120 -5.59 6.42 6.82
C GLY A 120 -5.06 6.99 8.13
N THR A 121 -5.92 7.52 9.00
CA THR A 121 -5.47 8.04 10.30
C THR A 121 -4.92 6.93 11.20
N SER A 122 -5.58 5.76 11.25
CA SER A 122 -5.11 4.59 12.03
C SER A 122 -3.78 4.02 11.53
N SER A 123 -3.56 4.01 10.22
CA SER A 123 -2.30 3.52 9.64
C SER A 123 -1.14 4.46 9.90
N TRP A 124 -1.35 5.78 9.78
CA TRP A 124 -0.32 6.76 10.12
C TRP A 124 -0.02 6.78 11.62
N GLU A 125 -1.02 6.60 12.47
CA GLU A 125 -0.83 6.37 13.91
C GLU A 125 0.12 5.20 14.15
N SER A 126 -0.13 4.04 13.54
CA SER A 126 0.71 2.86 13.71
C SER A 126 2.12 3.05 13.13
N LYS A 127 2.24 3.70 11.96
CA LYS A 127 3.52 4.03 11.31
C LYS A 127 4.44 4.80 12.23
N TYR A 128 3.92 5.86 12.85
CA TYR A 128 4.72 6.71 13.73
C TYR A 128 4.85 6.17 15.15
N HIS A 129 3.94 5.29 15.58
CA HIS A 129 4.10 4.53 16.83
C HIS A 129 5.29 3.56 16.76
N TYR A 130 5.44 2.81 15.66
CA TYR A 130 6.51 1.81 15.52
C TYR A 130 7.79 2.35 14.87
N ALA A 131 7.68 3.39 14.04
CA ALA A 131 8.81 3.98 13.30
C ALA A 131 9.69 2.96 12.55
N PHE A 132 9.08 1.87 12.05
CA PHE A 132 9.80 0.76 11.45
C PHE A 132 10.44 1.14 10.11
N TRP A 133 11.69 0.74 9.89
CA TRP A 133 12.48 1.11 8.73
C TRP A 133 11.96 0.52 7.41
N ARG A 134 12.28 1.21 6.31
CA ARG A 134 12.00 0.76 4.94
C ARG A 134 12.98 -0.33 4.51
N PRO A 135 12.62 -1.19 3.53
CA PRO A 135 13.52 -2.23 3.06
C PRO A 135 14.88 -1.75 2.59
N ILE A 136 14.94 -0.61 1.89
CA ILE A 136 16.22 -0.03 1.49
C ILE A 136 17.15 0.25 2.68
N THR A 137 16.63 0.73 3.80
CA THR A 137 17.43 0.97 5.01
C THR A 137 17.78 -0.34 5.69
N GLY A 138 16.78 -1.20 5.94
CA GLY A 138 16.99 -2.48 6.63
C GLY A 138 17.98 -3.40 5.90
N ILE A 139 17.92 -3.49 4.57
CA ILE A 139 18.85 -4.32 3.79
C ILE A 139 20.27 -3.73 3.75
N ARG A 140 20.39 -2.40 3.62
CA ARG A 140 21.70 -1.74 3.59
C ARG A 140 22.41 -1.70 4.94
N GLU A 141 21.65 -1.85 6.02
CA GLU A 141 22.11 -1.76 7.40
C GLU A 141 22.07 -3.10 8.14
N ALA A 142 21.72 -4.21 7.48
CA ALA A 142 21.56 -5.50 8.14
C ALA A 142 22.86 -5.99 8.80
N ASP A 143 23.98 -5.83 8.12
CA ASP A 143 25.29 -6.27 8.62
C ASP A 143 25.89 -5.22 9.58
N ALA A 144 26.47 -5.68 10.69
CA ALA A 144 27.18 -4.80 11.63
C ALA A 144 28.29 -4.00 10.92
N GLY A 145 28.38 -2.71 11.23
CA GLY A 145 29.32 -1.77 10.58
C GLY A 145 28.82 -1.16 9.27
N THR A 146 27.60 -1.48 8.83
CA THR A 146 26.96 -0.87 7.65
C THR A 146 25.86 0.13 8.06
N GLY A 147 25.44 0.98 7.13
CA GLY A 147 24.37 1.96 7.37
C GLY A 147 24.69 3.08 8.39
N PRO A 148 23.72 3.96 8.66
CA PRO A 148 23.91 5.15 9.49
C PRO A 148 24.16 4.87 10.98
N THR A 149 23.60 3.80 11.57
CA THR A 149 23.81 3.45 12.99
C THR A 149 25.02 2.53 13.19
N GLY A 150 25.39 1.74 12.18
CA GLY A 150 26.46 0.76 12.26
C GLY A 150 26.14 -0.46 13.12
N LEU A 151 24.91 -0.60 13.63
CA LEU A 151 24.56 -1.63 14.62
C LEU A 151 24.24 -3.00 14.01
N GLY A 152 23.78 -3.05 12.77
CA GLY A 152 23.21 -4.27 12.20
C GLY A 152 21.76 -4.49 12.65
N ASP A 153 21.10 -5.49 12.06
CA ASP A 153 19.77 -5.96 12.49
C ASP A 153 19.83 -7.05 13.58
N GLY A 154 21.02 -7.60 13.83
CA GLY A 154 21.27 -8.65 14.82
C GLY A 154 20.74 -10.04 14.42
N ASN A 155 20.43 -10.26 13.14
CA ASN A 155 19.88 -11.51 12.64
C ASN A 155 20.93 -12.30 11.83
N PRO A 156 21.36 -13.49 12.29
CA PRO A 156 22.33 -14.30 11.54
C PRO A 156 21.77 -14.91 10.25
N ALA A 157 20.45 -14.85 10.04
CA ALA A 157 19.80 -15.36 8.83
C ALA A 157 19.61 -14.29 7.74
N THR A 158 19.94 -13.02 8.01
CA THR A 158 19.95 -11.97 6.99
C THR A 158 21.38 -11.73 6.52
N VAL A 159 21.51 -11.31 5.27
CA VAL A 159 22.79 -10.89 4.69
C VAL A 159 22.58 -9.53 4.04
N GLY A 160 23.25 -8.52 4.56
CA GLY A 160 23.14 -7.15 4.08
C GLY A 160 23.54 -6.98 2.61
N ASP A 161 23.05 -5.90 2.03
CA ASP A 161 23.53 -5.39 0.74
C ASP A 161 23.61 -3.85 0.84
N PRO A 162 24.80 -3.29 1.14
CA PRO A 162 24.99 -1.85 1.26
C PRO A 162 24.68 -1.07 -0.02
N THR A 163 24.62 -1.75 -1.17
CA THR A 163 24.31 -1.15 -2.48
C THR A 163 22.86 -1.32 -2.90
N PHE A 164 22.04 -2.05 -2.13
CA PHE A 164 20.66 -2.39 -2.46
C PHE A 164 19.85 -1.18 -2.96
N SER A 165 19.25 -1.29 -4.12
CA SER A 165 18.44 -0.28 -4.77
C SER A 165 17.09 -0.90 -5.15
N PRO A 166 15.98 -0.48 -4.52
CA PRO A 166 14.67 -0.99 -4.85
C PRO A 166 14.19 -0.42 -6.18
N LEU A 167 13.27 -1.12 -6.84
CA LEU A 167 12.55 -0.59 -8.01
C LEU A 167 11.91 0.77 -7.69
N GLY A 168 11.36 0.92 -6.48
CA GLY A 168 10.84 2.17 -5.93
C GLY A 168 9.42 2.52 -6.42
N ALA A 169 8.77 3.43 -5.71
CA ALA A 169 7.56 4.09 -6.18
C ALA A 169 7.85 4.83 -7.50
N PRO A 170 7.04 4.60 -8.55
CA PRO A 170 7.32 5.15 -9.87
C PRO A 170 7.20 6.68 -9.85
N ALA A 171 8.20 7.36 -10.39
CA ALA A 171 8.16 8.81 -10.63
C ALA A 171 7.38 9.12 -11.94
N SER A 172 6.15 8.61 -12.04
CA SER A 172 5.29 8.76 -13.22
C SER A 172 5.04 10.23 -13.56
N ASN A 173 5.05 10.59 -14.84
CA ASN A 173 4.91 11.98 -15.32
C ASN A 173 5.94 12.97 -14.73
N LEU A 174 7.08 12.48 -14.23
CA LEU A 174 8.17 13.29 -13.69
C LEU A 174 9.50 12.83 -14.30
N THR A 175 10.45 13.76 -14.38
CA THR A 175 11.85 13.43 -14.67
C THR A 175 12.57 13.20 -13.35
N GLY A 176 13.01 11.98 -13.07
CA GLY A 176 13.75 11.68 -11.83
C GLY A 176 13.77 10.19 -11.49
N PRO A 177 14.55 9.76 -10.49
CA PRO A 177 14.55 8.37 -10.08
C PRO A 177 13.22 8.00 -9.39
N ASN A 178 12.86 6.73 -9.46
CA ASN A 178 11.87 6.16 -8.54
C ASN A 178 12.34 6.33 -7.08
N PHE A 179 11.39 6.34 -6.15
CA PHE A 179 11.65 6.77 -4.78
C PHE A 179 11.04 5.86 -3.72
N THR A 180 11.55 5.96 -2.50
CA THR A 180 10.97 5.35 -1.30
C THR A 180 10.18 6.41 -0.57
N PRO A 181 8.86 6.22 -0.32
CA PRO A 181 8.05 7.26 0.30
C PRO A 181 8.56 7.70 1.69
N PRO A 182 8.52 9.01 2.03
CA PRO A 182 9.18 9.61 3.20
C PRO A 182 8.39 9.44 4.52
N PHE A 183 8.06 8.19 4.84
CA PHE A 183 7.36 7.81 6.08
C PHE A 183 7.66 6.35 6.44
N PRO A 184 7.50 5.94 7.73
CA PRO A 184 7.81 4.59 8.19
C PRO A 184 7.06 3.49 7.42
N ALA A 185 7.63 2.29 7.40
CA ALA A 185 7.15 1.17 6.61
C ALA A 185 5.85 0.56 7.19
N TYR A 186 5.82 0.29 8.49
CA TYR A 186 4.83 -0.61 9.09
C TYR A 186 3.61 0.11 9.70
N PRO A 187 2.37 -0.21 9.32
CA PRO A 187 1.95 -1.10 8.23
C PRO A 187 1.94 -0.38 6.87
N SER A 188 1.73 -1.11 5.77
CA SER A 188 1.65 -0.52 4.44
C SER A 188 0.35 0.30 4.26
N GLY A 189 0.48 1.56 3.83
CA GLY A 189 -0.68 2.44 3.60
C GLY A 189 -1.59 1.92 2.49
N HIS A 190 -1.01 1.50 1.35
CA HIS A 190 -1.75 0.85 0.27
C HIS A 190 -2.51 -0.39 0.74
N ALA A 191 -1.88 -1.24 1.55
CA ALA A 191 -2.52 -2.42 2.11
C ALA A 191 -3.71 -2.06 3.02
N VAL A 192 -3.57 -1.01 3.82
CA VAL A 192 -4.65 -0.51 4.69
C VAL A 192 -5.80 0.08 3.88
N PHE A 193 -5.53 0.96 2.92
CA PHE A 193 -6.57 1.55 2.09
C PHE A 193 -7.26 0.51 1.20
N GLY A 194 -6.51 -0.39 0.58
CA GLY A 194 -7.06 -1.51 -0.20
C GLY A 194 -7.91 -2.43 0.68
N GLY A 195 -7.44 -2.75 1.89
CA GLY A 195 -8.21 -3.51 2.88
C GLY A 195 -9.53 -2.83 3.23
N ALA A 196 -9.51 -1.51 3.44
CA ALA A 196 -10.71 -0.73 3.74
C ALA A 196 -11.69 -0.68 2.54
N LEU A 197 -11.19 -0.44 1.33
CA LEU A 197 -11.99 -0.42 0.10
C LEU A 197 -12.68 -1.77 -0.14
N PHE A 198 -11.88 -2.84 -0.28
CA PHE A 198 -12.39 -4.13 -0.71
C PHE A 198 -13.26 -4.78 0.36
N GLN A 199 -12.98 -4.56 1.66
CA GLN A 199 -13.89 -4.98 2.72
C GLN A 199 -15.20 -4.21 2.71
N THR A 200 -15.17 -2.90 2.48
CA THR A 200 -16.42 -2.10 2.37
C THR A 200 -17.27 -2.59 1.20
N LEU A 201 -16.67 -2.88 0.05
CA LEU A 201 -17.36 -3.48 -1.10
C LEU A 201 -17.96 -4.85 -0.76
N ARG A 202 -17.20 -5.73 -0.08
CA ARG A 202 -17.69 -7.03 0.40
C ARG A 202 -18.90 -6.88 1.32
N ASN A 203 -18.82 -5.98 2.30
CA ASN A 203 -19.90 -5.72 3.24
C ASN A 203 -21.14 -5.15 2.55
N PHE A 204 -20.94 -4.23 1.61
CA PHE A 204 -22.04 -3.55 0.90
C PHE A 204 -22.80 -4.49 -0.04
N TYR A 205 -22.08 -5.30 -0.82
CA TYR A 205 -22.70 -6.22 -1.79
C TYR A 205 -22.94 -7.63 -1.25
N GLY A 206 -22.48 -7.93 -0.03
CA GLY A 206 -22.64 -9.23 0.62
C GLY A 206 -21.84 -10.37 -0.04
N THR A 207 -20.80 -10.07 -0.81
CA THR A 207 -20.03 -11.07 -1.54
C THR A 207 -18.61 -10.61 -1.88
N ASP A 208 -17.65 -11.54 -1.88
CA ASP A 208 -16.30 -11.36 -2.41
C ASP A 208 -16.22 -11.65 -3.91
N ARG A 209 -17.21 -12.37 -4.47
CA ARG A 209 -17.22 -12.85 -5.85
C ARG A 209 -17.73 -11.80 -6.83
N ILE A 210 -17.04 -10.66 -6.88
CA ILE A 210 -17.23 -9.62 -7.88
C ILE A 210 -16.01 -9.65 -8.79
N ALA A 211 -16.17 -10.19 -10.00
CA ALA A 211 -15.16 -10.10 -11.04
C ALA A 211 -15.24 -8.72 -11.71
N PHE A 212 -14.09 -8.09 -11.98
CA PHE A 212 -14.02 -6.80 -12.65
C PHE A 212 -12.71 -6.67 -13.42
N THR A 213 -12.72 -5.85 -14.47
CA THR A 213 -11.53 -5.49 -15.24
C THR A 213 -11.29 -4.00 -15.07
N PHE A 214 -10.11 -3.60 -14.61
CA PHE A 214 -9.75 -2.20 -14.38
C PHE A 214 -8.60 -1.78 -15.30
N VAL A 215 -8.50 -0.49 -15.62
CA VAL A 215 -7.33 0.09 -16.29
C VAL A 215 -6.75 1.13 -15.36
N SER A 216 -5.55 0.86 -14.85
CA SER A 216 -4.81 1.80 -14.01
C SER A 216 -4.34 3.00 -14.83
N ASP A 217 -4.38 4.19 -14.25
CA ASP A 217 -3.76 5.35 -14.88
C ASP A 217 -2.24 5.26 -14.96
N GLU A 218 -1.62 4.33 -14.23
CA GLU A 218 -0.21 3.99 -14.44
C GLU A 218 0.01 3.26 -15.77
N PHE A 219 -1.03 2.67 -16.37
CA PHE A 219 -1.03 1.92 -17.63
C PHE A 219 -2.27 2.23 -18.49
N ASN A 220 -2.49 3.51 -18.79
CA ASN A 220 -3.64 3.98 -19.56
C ASN A 220 -3.31 4.36 -21.02
N GLY A 221 -2.08 4.11 -21.49
CA GLY A 221 -1.64 4.53 -22.82
C GLY A 221 -1.27 6.01 -22.94
N VAL A 222 -1.25 6.75 -21.83
CA VAL A 222 -0.96 8.20 -21.79
C VAL A 222 0.15 8.54 -20.80
N THR A 223 0.10 7.96 -19.59
CA THR A 223 1.10 8.20 -18.54
C THR A 223 2.49 7.81 -19.01
N VAL A 224 3.46 8.68 -18.75
CA VAL A 224 4.87 8.43 -19.07
C VAL A 224 5.62 7.92 -17.85
N ASP A 225 6.56 6.99 -18.08
CA ASP A 225 7.54 6.59 -17.08
C ASP A 225 8.58 7.69 -16.83
N ASN A 226 9.52 7.41 -15.93
CA ASN A 226 10.52 8.38 -15.51
C ASN A 226 11.70 8.52 -16.49
N GLN A 227 11.66 7.82 -17.62
CA GLN A 227 12.54 7.99 -18.78
C GLN A 227 11.81 8.67 -19.96
N GLY A 228 10.53 9.02 -19.80
CA GLY A 228 9.72 9.68 -20.82
C GLY A 228 9.04 8.72 -21.81
N ASN A 229 9.07 7.41 -21.57
CA ASN A 229 8.35 6.46 -22.43
C ASN A 229 6.88 6.40 -22.01
N VAL A 230 5.98 6.43 -22.99
CA VAL A 230 4.54 6.22 -22.74
C VAL A 230 4.32 4.77 -22.34
N ARG A 231 3.66 4.55 -21.20
CA ARG A 231 3.30 3.19 -20.77
C ARG A 231 2.07 2.70 -21.53
N PRO A 232 2.02 1.40 -21.88
CA PRO A 232 0.92 0.85 -22.66
C PRO A 232 -0.40 0.91 -21.89
N LEU A 233 -1.52 0.81 -22.63
CA LEU A 233 -2.83 0.57 -22.03
C LEU A 233 -2.93 -0.89 -21.61
N VAL A 234 -3.06 -1.17 -20.30
CA VAL A 234 -3.10 -2.53 -19.77
C VAL A 234 -4.36 -2.75 -18.92
N PRO A 235 -5.39 -3.44 -19.46
CA PRO A 235 -6.54 -3.87 -18.68
C PRO A 235 -6.16 -5.07 -17.82
N ARG A 236 -6.48 -5.03 -16.52
CA ARG A 236 -6.20 -6.10 -15.57
C ARG A 236 -7.50 -6.66 -14.99
N THR A 237 -7.68 -7.97 -15.06
CA THR A 237 -8.92 -8.65 -14.67
C THR A 237 -8.75 -9.41 -13.37
N PHE A 238 -9.67 -9.19 -12.44
CA PHE A 238 -9.74 -9.88 -11.17
C PHE A 238 -11.01 -10.73 -11.12
N SER A 239 -10.89 -11.96 -10.62
CA SER A 239 -12.02 -12.89 -10.47
C SER A 239 -12.86 -12.61 -9.22
N ARG A 240 -12.28 -11.92 -8.24
CA ARG A 240 -12.88 -11.61 -6.93
C ARG A 240 -12.17 -10.42 -6.29
N LEU A 241 -12.84 -9.75 -5.34
CA LEU A 241 -12.30 -8.58 -4.65
C LEU A 241 -11.04 -8.90 -3.83
N SER A 242 -11.01 -10.04 -3.15
CA SER A 242 -9.85 -10.51 -2.39
C SER A 242 -8.59 -10.72 -3.25
N GLN A 243 -8.74 -11.04 -4.54
CA GLN A 243 -7.60 -11.16 -5.45
C GLN A 243 -6.98 -9.78 -5.72
N ALA A 244 -7.80 -8.77 -5.97
CA ALA A 244 -7.33 -7.40 -6.17
C ALA A 244 -6.73 -6.80 -4.90
N GLU A 245 -7.32 -7.09 -3.73
CA GLU A 245 -6.81 -6.67 -2.42
C GLU A 245 -5.42 -7.23 -2.12
N GLU A 246 -5.21 -8.53 -2.38
CA GLU A 246 -3.92 -9.19 -2.21
C GLU A 246 -2.89 -8.65 -3.19
N GLU A 247 -3.26 -8.47 -4.45
CA GLU A 247 -2.34 -7.94 -5.48
C GLU A 247 -1.93 -6.48 -5.18
N ASN A 248 -2.88 -5.64 -4.74
CA ASN A 248 -2.62 -4.30 -4.25
C ASN A 248 -1.59 -4.30 -3.11
N GLY A 249 -1.75 -5.21 -2.14
CA GLY A 249 -0.81 -5.38 -1.06
C GLY A 249 0.59 -5.84 -1.52
N GLN A 250 0.63 -6.87 -2.36
CA GLN A 250 1.87 -7.47 -2.88
C GLN A 250 2.65 -6.52 -3.78
N SER A 251 1.97 -5.62 -4.50
CA SER A 251 2.59 -4.63 -5.39
C SER A 251 3.72 -3.86 -4.71
N ARG A 252 3.59 -3.60 -3.40
CA ARG A 252 4.54 -2.79 -2.65
C ARG A 252 5.85 -3.52 -2.34
N ILE A 253 5.79 -4.85 -2.27
CA ILE A 253 6.96 -5.72 -2.15
C ILE A 253 7.68 -5.81 -3.50
N TYR A 254 6.92 -5.91 -4.61
CA TYR A 254 7.51 -5.88 -5.96
C TYR A 254 8.20 -4.56 -6.29
N LEU A 255 7.73 -3.45 -5.70
CA LEU A 255 8.43 -2.15 -5.75
C LEU A 255 9.61 -2.05 -4.76
N GLY A 256 9.82 -3.04 -3.88
CA GLY A 256 10.91 -3.06 -2.90
C GLY A 256 10.81 -2.02 -1.78
N ILE A 257 9.61 -1.48 -1.52
CA ILE A 257 9.40 -0.37 -0.57
C ILE A 257 8.64 -0.78 0.70
N HIS A 258 8.16 -2.01 0.78
CA HIS A 258 7.48 -2.58 1.95
C HIS A 258 7.89 -4.03 2.19
N TRP A 259 7.73 -4.47 3.42
CA TRP A 259 7.88 -5.87 3.84
C TRP A 259 6.55 -6.63 3.72
N SER A 260 6.55 -7.96 3.62
CA SER A 260 5.30 -8.72 3.55
C SER A 260 4.46 -8.65 4.83
N PHE A 261 5.07 -8.49 6.00
CA PHE A 261 4.31 -8.21 7.22
C PHE A 261 3.65 -6.82 7.22
N ASP A 262 4.20 -5.82 6.51
CA ASP A 262 3.54 -4.52 6.31
C ASP A 262 2.22 -4.70 5.55
N LYS A 263 2.23 -5.57 4.53
CA LYS A 263 1.04 -5.96 3.74
C LYS A 263 0.01 -6.66 4.62
N THR A 264 0.40 -7.75 5.26
CA THR A 264 -0.53 -8.61 6.02
C THR A 264 -1.21 -7.84 7.16
N ALA A 265 -0.43 -7.09 7.93
CA ALA A 265 -0.96 -6.25 9.00
C ALA A 265 -1.84 -5.12 8.46
N GLY A 266 -1.43 -4.50 7.35
CA GLY A 266 -2.18 -3.43 6.71
C GLY A 266 -3.55 -3.86 6.19
N ILE A 267 -3.62 -4.95 5.42
CA ILE A 267 -4.89 -5.53 4.96
C ILE A 267 -5.81 -5.82 6.14
N THR A 268 -5.27 -6.43 7.20
CA THR A 268 -6.03 -6.76 8.42
C THR A 268 -6.58 -5.50 9.10
N GLN A 269 -5.77 -4.45 9.27
CA GLN A 269 -6.21 -3.18 9.86
C GLN A 269 -7.30 -2.52 9.00
N GLY A 270 -7.10 -2.42 7.68
CA GLY A 270 -8.07 -1.86 6.75
C GLY A 270 -9.43 -2.57 6.82
N ARG A 271 -9.42 -3.90 6.82
CA ARG A 271 -10.65 -4.71 6.97
C ARG A 271 -11.37 -4.43 8.29
N ARG A 272 -10.64 -4.40 9.42
CA ARG A 272 -11.23 -4.12 10.74
C ARG A 272 -11.86 -2.73 10.83
N VAL A 273 -11.22 -1.72 10.25
CA VAL A 273 -11.76 -0.36 10.17
C VAL A 273 -13.03 -0.34 9.32
N ALA A 274 -13.02 -0.95 8.13
CA ALA A 274 -14.20 -1.03 7.27
C ALA A 274 -15.38 -1.74 7.94
N ASP A 275 -15.14 -2.85 8.63
CA ASP A 275 -16.18 -3.58 9.38
C ASP A 275 -16.75 -2.76 10.54
N TYR A 276 -15.91 -1.94 11.18
CA TYR A 276 -16.36 -1.04 12.23
C TYR A 276 -17.20 0.11 11.66
N VAL A 277 -16.71 0.78 10.62
CA VAL A 277 -17.44 1.87 9.95
C VAL A 277 -18.78 1.39 9.42
N PHE A 278 -18.82 0.25 8.74
CA PHE A 278 -20.05 -0.31 8.17
C PHE A 278 -21.12 -0.64 9.23
N ARG A 279 -20.71 -1.06 10.43
CA ARG A 279 -21.63 -1.37 11.54
C ARG A 279 -22.12 -0.13 12.29
N ASN A 280 -21.35 0.94 12.31
CA ASN A 280 -21.58 2.09 13.19
C ASN A 280 -22.00 3.37 12.44
N ALA A 281 -21.84 3.43 11.11
CA ALA A 281 -22.20 4.58 10.30
C ALA A 281 -23.00 4.18 9.06
N PHE A 282 -23.82 5.09 8.56
CA PHE A 282 -24.60 4.91 7.33
C PHE A 282 -25.46 3.62 7.30
N GLY A 283 -25.93 3.19 8.48
CA GLY A 283 -26.85 2.07 8.64
C GLY A 283 -28.29 2.44 8.26
N PRO A 284 -29.20 1.46 8.21
CA PRO A 284 -30.63 1.72 8.07
C PRO A 284 -31.11 2.72 9.13
N ARG A 285 -32.09 3.57 8.79
CA ARG A 285 -32.76 4.39 9.81
C ARG A 285 -33.31 3.44 10.89
N ARG A 286 -32.85 3.60 12.12
CA ARG A 286 -33.47 2.96 13.28
C ARG A 286 -34.81 3.67 13.47
N ASN A 287 -35.89 2.92 13.32
CA ASN A 287 -37.24 3.37 13.68
C ASN A 287 -37.36 3.45 15.20
#